data_AF-A0A4U9IQV4-F1
#
_entry.id   AF-A0A4U9IQV4-F1
#
_cell.length_a   1.000
_cell.length_b   1.000
_cell.length_c   1.000
_cell.angle_alpha   90.00
_cell.angle_beta   90.00
_cell.angle_gamma   90.00
#
_symmetry.space_group_name_H-M   'P 1'
#
loop_
_entity.id
_entity.type
_entity.pdbx_description
1 polymer ?
#
loop_
_entity_poly.entity_id
_entity_poly.type
_entity_poly.pdbx_seq_one_letter_code
_entity_poly.pdbx_strand_id
1 'polypeptide(L)'
;MSTQSSGLFARLAQGSLVKQILVGLVLGILLAMVSKPAAEATGLLGTLFVGALKAVAPVLVLMLVMASIANHQHGQKTNIRPILFLYLLGTFSAALTAVVFSFLFPSTLHLTSAAGDITPPSGIVEVLRGLLMSMVSNPITALMNANYIGILVWAIGLGFALRHGNETTKNLVNDMSNAVTFMVKLVIRFAPIGIFGLVSSTLADDRF
;
A
#
# COMPACT_ATOMS: atom_id res chain seq x y z
N MET A 1 -34.61 27.64 6.72
CA MET A 1 -34.53 28.32 5.41
C MET A 1 -33.10 28.79 5.22
N SER A 2 -32.49 28.44 4.07
CA SER A 2 -31.28 29.03 3.44
C SER A 2 -29.96 29.05 4.26
N THR A 3 -28.81 28.52 3.83
CA THR A 3 -28.26 28.32 2.48
C THR A 3 -27.23 27.18 2.50
N GLN A 4 -27.51 26.07 1.82
CA GLN A 4 -26.45 25.15 1.37
C GLN A 4 -25.69 25.87 0.26
N SER A 5 -24.50 26.39 0.54
CA SER A 5 -23.52 26.60 -0.51
C SER A 5 -23.02 25.22 -0.95
N SER A 6 -23.72 24.60 -1.91
CA SER A 6 -23.25 23.41 -2.60
C SER A 6 -22.05 23.77 -3.47
N GLY A 7 -20.90 23.99 -2.83
CA GLY A 7 -19.64 24.28 -3.52
C GLY A 7 -19.19 23.09 -4.34
N LEU A 8 -18.42 23.35 -5.41
CA LEU A 8 -17.75 22.32 -6.21
C LEU A 8 -17.02 21.28 -5.35
N PHE A 9 -16.52 21.70 -4.18
CA PHE A 9 -15.92 20.86 -3.15
C PHE A 9 -16.86 19.79 -2.58
N ALA A 10 -18.15 20.09 -2.38
CA ALA A 10 -19.14 19.13 -1.88
C ALA A 10 -19.55 18.10 -2.95
N ARG A 11 -19.59 18.51 -4.23
CA ARG A 11 -19.83 17.60 -5.35
C ARG A 11 -18.61 16.72 -5.66
N LEU A 12 -17.39 17.26 -5.53
CA LEU A 12 -16.16 16.46 -5.49
C LEU A 12 -16.11 15.58 -4.23
N ALA A 13 -16.71 15.94 -3.10
CA ALA A 13 -16.73 15.08 -1.92
C ALA A 13 -17.64 13.84 -2.10
N GLN A 14 -18.70 13.92 -2.92
CA GLN A 14 -19.72 12.88 -3.05
C GLN A 14 -19.56 11.96 -4.29
N GLY A 15 -18.66 12.27 -5.22
CA GLY A 15 -18.39 11.43 -6.39
C GLY A 15 -17.68 10.10 -6.07
N SER A 16 -17.76 9.13 -6.99
CA SER A 16 -16.99 7.87 -6.89
C SER A 16 -15.49 8.17 -6.87
N LEU A 17 -14.81 7.72 -5.81
CA LEU A 17 -13.38 7.94 -5.60
C LEU A 17 -12.54 7.37 -6.78
N VAL A 18 -12.97 6.25 -7.36
CA VAL A 18 -12.33 5.67 -8.55
C VAL A 18 -12.37 6.63 -9.73
N LYS A 19 -13.52 7.30 -9.97
CA LYS A 19 -13.63 8.28 -11.06
C LYS A 19 -12.73 9.49 -10.81
N GLN A 20 -12.55 9.90 -9.56
CA GLN A 20 -11.67 11.02 -9.22
C GLN A 20 -10.20 10.69 -9.43
N ILE A 21 -9.80 9.47 -9.07
CA ILE A 21 -8.46 8.96 -9.37
C ILE A 21 -8.22 8.96 -10.89
N LEU A 22 -9.18 8.48 -11.69
CA LEU A 22 -9.07 8.51 -13.15
C LEU A 22 -8.94 9.93 -13.71
N VAL A 23 -9.72 10.88 -13.19
CA VAL A 23 -9.60 12.29 -13.58
C VAL A 23 -8.23 12.85 -13.21
N GLY A 24 -7.75 12.60 -11.98
CA GLY A 24 -6.40 13.02 -11.55
C GLY A 24 -5.29 12.44 -12.40
N LEU A 25 -5.40 11.16 -12.77
CA LEU A 25 -4.49 10.47 -13.68
C LEU A 25 -4.45 11.17 -15.05
N VAL A 26 -5.61 11.36 -15.68
CA VAL A 26 -5.70 11.98 -17.01
C VAL A 26 -5.17 13.42 -17.00
N LEU A 27 -5.54 14.20 -15.97
CA LEU A 27 -5.02 15.57 -15.81
C LEU A 27 -3.51 15.58 -15.60
N GLY A 28 -2.95 14.59 -14.89
CA GLY A 28 -1.51 14.49 -14.66
C GLY A 28 -0.75 14.21 -15.96
N ILE A 29 -1.28 13.31 -16.79
CA ILE A 29 -0.74 13.02 -18.13
C ILE A 29 -0.79 14.27 -19.01
N LEU A 30 -1.94 14.96 -19.06
CA LEU A 30 -2.08 16.18 -19.86
C LEU A 30 -1.13 17.29 -19.42
N LEU A 31 -0.93 17.46 -18.10
CA LEU A 31 0.00 18.47 -17.58
C LEU A 31 1.44 18.17 -18.02
N ALA A 32 1.89 16.91 -17.91
CA ALA A 32 3.23 16.51 -18.33
C ALA A 32 3.48 16.76 -19.83
N MET A 33 2.47 16.55 -20.67
CA MET A 33 2.56 16.82 -22.12
C MET A 33 2.62 18.32 -22.45
N VAL A 34 1.91 19.17 -21.68
CA VAL A 34 1.84 20.62 -21.94
C VAL A 34 3.06 21.35 -21.37
N SER A 35 3.53 20.98 -20.17
CA SER A 35 4.62 21.67 -19.48
C SER A 35 5.34 20.74 -18.50
N LYS A 36 6.55 20.30 -18.87
CA LYS A 36 7.43 19.51 -17.99
C LYS A 36 7.77 20.25 -16.68
N PRO A 37 8.15 21.55 -16.69
CA PRO A 37 8.48 22.26 -15.45
C PRO A 37 7.30 22.37 -14.48
N ALA A 38 6.08 22.54 -15.00
CA ALA A 38 4.88 22.58 -14.16
C ALA A 38 4.55 21.20 -13.57
N ALA A 39 4.80 20.13 -14.33
CA ALA A 39 4.58 18.75 -13.91
C ALA A 39 5.61 18.25 -12.87
N GLU A 40 6.86 18.70 -12.94
CA GLU A 40 7.85 18.44 -11.89
C GLU A 40 7.48 19.12 -10.57
N ALA A 41 7.01 20.36 -10.62
CA ALA A 41 6.58 21.10 -9.43
C ALA A 41 5.41 20.41 -8.69
N THR A 42 4.53 19.73 -9.42
CA THR A 42 3.43 18.96 -8.83
C THR A 42 3.87 17.64 -8.20
N GLY A 43 5.12 17.22 -8.40
CA GLY A 43 5.70 16.00 -7.81
C GLY A 43 5.68 15.99 -6.27
N LEU A 44 5.76 17.17 -5.63
CA LEU A 44 5.64 17.29 -4.17
C LEU A 44 4.31 16.72 -3.64
N LEU A 45 3.22 16.88 -4.39
CA LEU A 45 1.92 16.34 -3.99
C LEU A 45 1.91 14.80 -4.05
N GLY A 46 2.59 14.24 -5.05
CA GLY A 46 2.76 12.79 -5.19
C GLY A 46 3.62 12.19 -4.08
N THR A 47 4.76 12.81 -3.77
CA THR A 47 5.65 12.32 -2.71
C THR A 47 5.02 12.46 -1.33
N LEU A 48 4.29 13.54 -1.05
CA LEU A 48 3.53 13.72 0.18
C LEU A 48 2.46 12.62 0.33
N PHE A 49 1.74 12.30 -0.74
CA PHE A 49 0.72 11.25 -0.73
C PHE A 49 1.31 9.86 -0.47
N VAL A 50 2.37 9.49 -1.19
CA VAL A 50 3.05 8.19 -0.99
C VAL A 50 3.65 8.12 0.41
N GLY A 51 4.25 9.21 0.90
CA GLY A 51 4.76 9.31 2.27
C GLY A 51 3.67 9.10 3.32
N ALA A 52 2.53 9.76 3.17
CA ALA A 52 1.38 9.59 4.07
C ALA A 52 0.84 8.16 4.05
N LEU A 53 0.70 7.53 2.87
CA LEU A 53 0.27 6.13 2.77
C LEU A 53 1.28 5.17 3.44
N LYS A 54 2.57 5.36 3.19
CA LYS A 54 3.64 4.56 3.80
C LYS A 54 3.69 4.73 5.32
N ALA A 55 3.40 5.91 5.85
CA ALA A 55 3.41 6.17 7.28
C ALA A 55 2.28 5.45 8.03
N VAL A 56 1.08 5.41 7.46
CA VAL A 56 -0.09 4.81 8.16
C VAL A 56 -0.16 3.30 7.98
N ALA A 57 0.37 2.75 6.88
CA ALA A 57 0.22 1.32 6.55
C ALA A 57 0.78 0.34 7.60
N PRO A 58 2.02 0.49 8.13
CA PRO A 58 2.56 -0.41 9.15
C PRO A 58 1.68 -0.51 10.41
N VAL A 59 1.19 0.63 10.88
CA VAL A 59 0.32 0.72 12.07
C VAL A 59 -1.04 0.07 11.80
N LEU A 60 -1.62 0.32 10.61
CA LEU A 60 -2.87 -0.32 10.21
C LEU A 60 -2.75 -1.84 10.21
N VAL A 61 -1.69 -2.39 9.60
CA VAL A 61 -1.51 -3.85 9.52
C VAL A 61 -1.40 -4.46 10.90
N LEU A 62 -0.61 -3.86 11.81
CA LEU A 62 -0.50 -4.32 13.20
C LEU A 62 -1.87 -4.38 13.89
N MET A 63 -2.59 -3.26 13.88
CA MET A 63 -3.85 -3.13 14.61
C MET A 63 -4.97 -3.98 14.01
N LEU A 64 -5.09 -4.02 12.68
CA LEU A 64 -6.12 -4.78 11.99
C LEU A 64 -5.94 -6.28 12.16
N VAL A 65 -4.72 -6.79 12.02
CA VAL A 65 -4.45 -8.23 12.19
C VAL A 65 -4.62 -8.62 13.66
N MET A 66 -4.11 -7.81 14.59
CA MET A 66 -4.28 -8.06 16.03
C MET A 66 -5.76 -8.10 16.43
N ALA A 67 -6.55 -7.12 16.00
CA ALA A 67 -7.99 -7.07 16.25
C ALA A 67 -8.71 -8.28 15.63
N SER A 68 -8.40 -8.63 14.39
CA SER A 68 -9.01 -9.76 13.70
C SER A 68 -8.74 -11.09 14.40
N ILE A 69 -7.52 -11.31 14.92
CA ILE A 69 -7.15 -12.55 15.61
C ILE A 69 -7.74 -12.58 17.03
N ALA A 70 -7.69 -11.47 17.77
CA ALA A 70 -8.23 -11.37 19.13
C ALA A 70 -9.74 -11.63 19.20
N ASN A 71 -10.48 -11.23 18.16
CA ASN A 71 -11.93 -11.41 18.06
C ASN A 71 -12.36 -12.69 17.33
N HIS A 72 -11.41 -13.50 16.84
CA HIS A 72 -11.74 -14.71 16.10
C HIS A 72 -12.34 -15.79 17.01
N GLN A 73 -13.61 -16.17 16.79
CA GLN A 73 -14.28 -17.20 17.57
C GLN A 73 -14.03 -18.60 17.01
N HIS A 74 -13.95 -19.61 17.89
CA HIS A 74 -13.82 -21.01 17.46
C HIS A 74 -15.08 -21.47 16.70
N GLY A 75 -14.90 -22.05 15.51
CA GLY A 75 -15.99 -22.53 14.65
C GLY A 75 -16.36 -21.60 13.49
N GLN A 76 -15.82 -20.38 13.45
CA GLN A 76 -15.93 -19.50 12.27
C GLN A 76 -15.10 -20.10 11.12
N LYS A 77 -15.76 -20.38 9.98
CA LYS A 77 -15.06 -20.90 8.79
C LYS A 77 -14.13 -19.82 8.24
N THR A 78 -12.84 -20.09 8.23
CA THR A 78 -11.86 -19.25 7.54
C THR A 78 -11.72 -19.75 6.10
N ASN A 79 -12.03 -18.91 5.12
CA ASN A 79 -11.90 -19.26 3.69
C ASN A 79 -10.44 -19.16 3.20
N ILE A 80 -9.46 -19.50 4.04
CA ILE A 80 -8.04 -19.30 3.75
C ILE A 80 -7.56 -20.22 2.61
N ARG A 81 -8.02 -21.48 2.58
CA ARG A 81 -7.61 -22.45 1.54
C ARG A 81 -7.94 -21.98 0.12
N PRO A 82 -9.19 -21.57 -0.20
CA PRO A 82 -9.50 -20.99 -1.51
C PRO A 82 -8.65 -19.76 -1.84
N ILE A 83 -8.42 -18.86 -0.86
CA ILE A 83 -7.62 -17.64 -1.08
C ILE A 83 -6.18 -18.00 -1.45
N LEU A 84 -5.56 -18.93 -0.74
CA LEU A 84 -4.19 -19.38 -1.04
C LEU A 84 -4.09 -20.05 -2.41
N PHE A 85 -5.09 -20.85 -2.79
CA PHE A 85 -5.13 -21.46 -4.12
C PHE A 85 -5.27 -20.40 -5.22
N LEU A 86 -6.20 -19.46 -5.06
CA LEU A 86 -6.38 -18.34 -5.99
C LEU A 86 -5.12 -17.47 -6.08
N TYR A 87 -4.43 -17.24 -4.96
CA TYR A 87 -3.18 -16.48 -4.93
C TYR A 87 -2.05 -17.20 -5.67
N LEU A 88 -1.87 -18.50 -5.44
CA LEU A 88 -0.86 -19.30 -6.12
C LEU A 88 -1.13 -19.37 -7.61
N LEU A 89 -2.37 -19.70 -8.00
CA LEU A 89 -2.77 -19.80 -9.40
C LEU A 89 -2.68 -18.45 -10.11
N GLY A 90 -3.16 -17.37 -9.48
CA GLY A 90 -3.14 -16.02 -10.04
C GLY A 90 -1.72 -15.49 -10.22
N THR A 91 -0.87 -15.61 -9.21
CA THR A 91 0.53 -15.14 -9.27
C THR A 91 1.34 -15.95 -10.29
N PHE A 92 1.16 -17.28 -10.31
CA PHE A 92 1.82 -18.14 -11.28
C PHE A 92 1.37 -17.83 -12.72
N SER A 93 0.06 -17.68 -12.95
CA SER A 93 -0.48 -17.35 -14.27
C SER A 93 -0.04 -15.96 -14.74
N ALA A 94 0.03 -14.98 -13.85
CA ALA A 94 0.55 -13.64 -14.15
C ALA A 94 2.05 -13.67 -14.50
N ALA A 95 2.86 -14.40 -13.73
CA ALA A 95 4.28 -14.57 -13.99
C ALA A 95 4.53 -15.28 -15.33
N LEU A 96 3.79 -16.36 -15.61
CA LEU A 96 3.87 -17.08 -16.89
C LEU A 96 3.51 -16.15 -18.06
N THR A 97 2.42 -15.38 -17.94
CA THR A 97 2.01 -14.41 -18.95
C THR A 97 3.08 -13.35 -19.17
N ALA A 98 3.63 -12.78 -18.09
CA ALA A 98 4.70 -11.78 -18.17
C ALA A 98 5.94 -12.31 -18.89
N VAL A 99 6.35 -13.55 -18.61
CA VAL A 99 7.49 -14.19 -19.28
C VAL A 99 7.22 -14.40 -20.77
N VAL A 100 6.02 -14.89 -21.13
CA VAL A 100 5.62 -15.08 -22.54
C VAL A 100 5.64 -13.75 -23.30
N PHE A 101 5.06 -12.69 -22.73
CA PHE A 101 5.07 -11.36 -23.33
C PHE A 101 6.48 -10.76 -23.40
N SER A 102 7.33 -11.01 -22.40
CA SER A 102 8.72 -10.56 -22.41
C SER A 102 9.52 -11.16 -23.57
N PHE A 103 9.20 -12.39 -24.00
CA PHE A 103 9.81 -13.00 -25.18
C PHE A 103 9.18 -12.55 -26.50
N LEU A 104 7.87 -12.25 -26.52
CA LEU A 104 7.18 -11.75 -27.71
C LEU A 104 7.56 -10.30 -28.07
N PHE A 105 7.84 -9.47 -27.07
CA PHE A 105 8.24 -8.06 -27.23
C PHE A 105 9.54 -7.77 -26.47
N PRO A 106 10.70 -8.23 -26.99
CA PRO A 106 11.98 -8.01 -26.34
C PRO A 106 12.28 -6.51 -26.26
N SER A 107 12.37 -5.99 -25.04
CA SER A 107 12.68 -4.59 -24.74
C SER A 107 14.16 -4.48 -24.38
N THR A 108 14.95 -3.82 -25.22
CA THR A 108 16.37 -3.54 -24.93
C THR A 108 16.47 -2.28 -24.08
N LEU A 109 16.71 -2.44 -22.78
CA LEU A 109 17.05 -1.33 -21.90
C LEU A 109 18.49 -0.90 -22.20
N HIS A 110 18.67 0.29 -22.80
CA HIS A 110 20.00 0.87 -22.92
C HIS A 110 20.50 1.25 -21.53
N LEU A 111 21.50 0.52 -21.02
CA LEU A 111 22.14 0.78 -19.74
C LEU A 111 22.82 2.16 -19.78
N THR A 112 22.16 3.19 -19.25
CA THR A 112 22.86 4.39 -18.80
C THR A 112 23.71 3.98 -17.60
N SER A 113 25.04 3.97 -17.76
CA SER A 113 26.01 3.57 -16.75
C SER A 113 25.88 4.39 -15.47
N ALA A 114 25.03 3.98 -14.53
CA ALA A 114 24.88 4.62 -13.21
C ALA A 114 24.23 3.75 -12.13
N ALA A 115 24.25 2.41 -12.25
CA ALA A 115 23.72 1.52 -11.21
C ALA A 115 24.77 0.48 -10.77
N GLY A 116 25.87 0.96 -10.21
CA GLY A 116 26.95 0.12 -9.68
C GLY A 116 26.77 -0.34 -8.23
N ASP A 117 25.80 0.20 -7.49
CA ASP A 117 25.75 0.05 -6.02
C ASP A 117 24.61 -0.84 -5.48
N ILE A 118 23.87 -1.53 -6.35
CA ILE A 118 22.88 -2.53 -5.89
C ILE A 118 23.47 -3.91 -6.13
N THR A 119 24.14 -4.45 -5.11
CA THR A 119 24.49 -5.87 -5.07
C THR A 119 23.21 -6.69 -4.97
N PRO A 120 22.85 -7.50 -5.99
CA PRO A 120 21.70 -8.37 -5.89
C PRO A 120 21.95 -9.39 -4.78
N PRO A 121 20.92 -9.80 -4.01
CA PRO A 121 21.06 -10.93 -3.10
C PRO A 121 21.52 -12.15 -3.88
N SER A 122 22.56 -12.81 -3.37
CA SER A 122 23.37 -13.76 -4.12
C SER A 122 22.78 -15.17 -4.19
N GLY A 123 21.75 -15.46 -3.38
CA GLY A 123 21.03 -16.74 -3.44
C GLY A 123 19.73 -16.80 -2.64
N ILE A 124 18.90 -17.80 -2.96
CA ILE A 124 17.60 -18.04 -2.29
C ILE A 124 17.76 -18.26 -0.78
N VAL A 125 18.86 -18.90 -0.37
CA VAL A 125 19.15 -19.17 1.05
C VAL A 125 19.34 -17.86 1.83
N GLU A 126 19.97 -16.86 1.22
CA GLU A 126 20.16 -15.54 1.82
C GLU A 126 18.82 -14.82 2.01
N VAL A 127 17.94 -14.88 1.00
CA VAL A 127 16.58 -14.32 1.09
C VAL A 127 15.75 -15.01 2.16
N LEU A 128 15.77 -16.35 2.22
CA LEU A 128 15.07 -17.12 3.25
C LEU A 128 15.60 -16.78 4.65
N ARG A 129 16.92 -16.68 4.82
CA ARG A 129 17.54 -16.23 6.06
C ARG A 129 17.08 -14.81 6.42
N GLY A 130 17.05 -13.89 5.46
CA GLY A 130 16.55 -12.53 5.66
C GLY A 130 15.09 -12.49 6.13
N LEU A 131 14.22 -13.31 5.54
CA LEU A 131 12.83 -13.44 5.96
C LEU A 131 12.72 -13.99 7.40
N LEU A 132 13.49 -15.04 7.74
CA LEU A 132 13.50 -15.61 9.08
C LEU A 132 13.97 -14.58 10.12
N MET A 133 15.05 -13.85 9.84
CA MET A 133 15.54 -12.80 10.73
C MET A 133 14.53 -11.64 10.85
N SER A 134 13.79 -11.34 9.78
CA SER A 134 12.73 -10.33 9.79
C SER A 134 11.56 -10.71 10.71
N MET A 135 11.23 -12.00 10.83
CA MET A 135 10.17 -12.49 11.73
C MET A 135 10.48 -12.23 13.22
N VAL A 136 11.74 -12.34 13.61
CA VAL A 136 12.20 -12.18 15.00
C VAL A 136 12.64 -10.75 15.33
N SER A 137 12.38 -9.80 14.44
CA SER A 137 12.72 -8.40 14.68
C SER A 137 11.95 -7.81 15.87
N ASN A 138 12.57 -6.88 16.59
CA ASN A 138 11.92 -6.14 17.68
C ASN A 138 10.68 -5.39 17.14
N PRO A 139 9.54 -5.38 17.85
CA PRO A 139 8.28 -4.83 17.33
C PRO A 139 8.37 -3.33 17.02
N ILE A 140 9.10 -2.58 17.82
CA ILE A 140 9.30 -1.14 17.62
C ILE A 140 10.15 -0.93 16.37
N THR A 141 11.26 -1.64 16.24
CA THR A 141 12.11 -1.60 15.04
C THR A 141 11.34 -2.03 13.78
N ALA A 142 10.47 -3.05 13.89
CA ALA A 142 9.66 -3.52 12.78
C ALA A 142 8.69 -2.45 12.28
N LEU A 143 8.06 -1.70 13.18
CA LEU A 143 7.19 -0.57 12.83
C LEU A 143 7.99 0.60 12.24
N MET A 144 9.12 0.96 12.85
CA MET A 144 9.96 2.08 12.40
C MET A 144 10.51 1.84 10.99
N ASN A 145 10.92 0.61 10.68
CA ASN A 145 11.50 0.25 9.39
C ASN A 145 10.47 -0.29 8.38
N ALA A 146 9.17 -0.27 8.73
CA ALA A 146 8.10 -0.86 7.92
C ALA A 146 8.37 -2.34 7.50
N ASN A 147 8.97 -3.14 8.40
CA ASN A 147 9.18 -4.57 8.19
C ASN A 147 7.86 -5.33 8.39
N TYR A 148 7.10 -5.49 7.32
CA TYR A 148 5.79 -6.15 7.34
C TYR A 148 5.81 -7.59 7.86
N ILE A 149 6.88 -8.35 7.61
CA ILE A 149 6.99 -9.73 8.12
C ILE A 149 7.03 -9.73 9.65
N GLY A 150 7.88 -8.89 10.25
CA GLY A 150 7.94 -8.74 11.71
C GLY A 150 6.63 -8.22 12.29
N ILE A 151 6.03 -7.20 11.67
CA ILE A 151 4.74 -6.63 12.09
C ILE A 151 3.65 -7.70 12.13
N LEU A 152 3.56 -8.57 11.11
CA LEU A 152 2.58 -9.65 11.05
C LEU A 152 2.79 -10.66 12.18
N VAL A 153 4.04 -11.08 12.44
CA VAL A 153 4.36 -12.03 13.51
C VAL A 153 3.92 -11.48 14.87
N TRP A 154 4.25 -10.22 15.16
CA TRP A 154 3.84 -9.55 16.40
C TRP A 154 2.32 -9.34 16.48
N ALA A 155 1.67 -8.96 15.40
CA ALA A 155 0.22 -8.79 15.35
C ALA A 155 -0.51 -10.11 15.66
N ILE A 156 -0.04 -11.22 15.08
CA ILE A 156 -0.60 -12.55 15.30
C ILE A 156 -0.34 -13.00 16.75
N GLY A 157 0.90 -12.86 17.24
CA GLY A 157 1.27 -13.25 18.60
C GLY A 157 0.48 -12.49 19.67
N LEU A 158 0.43 -11.16 19.56
CA LEU A 158 -0.37 -10.31 20.46
C LEU A 158 -1.86 -10.58 20.31
N GLY A 159 -2.37 -10.75 19.09
CA GLY A 159 -3.77 -11.10 18.84
C GLY A 159 -4.15 -12.42 19.50
N PHE A 160 -3.28 -13.43 19.45
CA PHE A 160 -3.52 -14.72 20.10
C PHE A 160 -3.50 -14.62 21.63
N ALA A 161 -2.57 -13.83 22.19
CA ALA A 161 -2.54 -13.56 23.62
C ALA A 161 -3.83 -12.85 24.09
N LEU A 162 -4.26 -11.81 23.36
CA LEU A 162 -5.45 -11.01 23.66
C LEU A 162 -6.78 -11.76 23.41
N ARG A 163 -6.75 -12.85 22.63
CA ARG A 163 -7.92 -13.71 22.41
C ARG A 163 -8.48 -14.28 23.72
N HIS A 164 -7.62 -14.53 24.70
CA HIS A 164 -7.97 -14.98 26.05
C HIS A 164 -8.30 -13.83 27.01
N GLY A 165 -8.19 -12.58 26.55
CA GLY A 165 -8.53 -11.39 27.33
C GLY A 165 -10.04 -11.21 27.49
N ASN A 166 -10.40 -10.26 28.35
CA ASN A 166 -11.79 -9.88 28.56
C ASN A 166 -12.36 -9.12 27.35
N GLU A 167 -13.69 -9.05 27.26
CA GLU A 167 -14.38 -8.37 26.16
C GLU A 167 -14.06 -6.86 26.09
N THR A 168 -13.85 -6.20 27.23
CA THR A 168 -13.46 -4.78 27.27
C THR A 168 -12.14 -4.52 26.55
N THR A 169 -11.14 -5.40 26.73
CA THR A 169 -9.84 -5.26 26.05
C THR A 169 -9.97 -5.52 24.55
N LYS A 170 -10.77 -6.51 24.15
CA LYS A 170 -11.02 -6.78 22.72
C LYS A 170 -11.73 -5.61 22.04
N ASN A 171 -12.71 -5.00 22.71
CA ASN A 171 -13.39 -3.81 22.23
C ASN A 171 -12.43 -2.63 22.07
N LEU A 172 -11.54 -2.39 23.03
CA LEU A 172 -10.49 -1.37 22.91
C LEU A 172 -9.61 -1.59 21.66
N VAL A 173 -9.17 -2.82 21.42
CA VAL A 173 -8.34 -3.17 20.25
C VAL A 173 -9.11 -2.96 18.94
N ASN A 174 -10.40 -3.27 18.91
CA ASN A 174 -11.28 -2.99 17.78
C ASN A 174 -11.43 -1.49 17.52
N ASP A 175 -11.66 -0.70 18.56
CA ASP A 175 -11.80 0.76 18.44
C ASP A 175 -10.51 1.40 17.95
N MET A 176 -9.35 0.95 18.43
CA MET A 176 -8.06 1.38 17.89
C MET A 176 -7.89 1.01 16.41
N SER A 177 -8.26 -0.22 16.02
CA SER A 177 -8.23 -0.65 14.61
C SER A 177 -9.13 0.22 13.73
N ASN A 178 -10.33 0.55 14.22
CA ASN A 178 -11.27 1.45 13.53
C ASN A 178 -10.71 2.87 13.40
N ALA A 179 -10.09 3.41 14.46
CA ALA A 179 -9.47 4.73 14.45
C ALA A 179 -8.33 4.81 13.41
N VAL A 180 -7.45 3.80 13.36
CA VAL A 180 -6.38 3.74 12.36
C VAL A 180 -6.94 3.55 10.95
N THR A 181 -7.99 2.73 10.79
CA THR A 181 -8.70 2.55 9.52
C THR A 181 -9.30 3.88 9.03
N PHE A 182 -9.85 4.69 9.93
CA PHE A 182 -10.34 6.03 9.60
C PHE A 182 -9.22 6.94 9.10
N MET A 183 -8.03 6.90 9.73
CA MET A 183 -6.87 7.64 9.26
C MET A 183 -6.43 7.22 7.86
N VAL A 184 -6.41 5.92 7.57
CA VAL A 184 -6.12 5.44 6.20
C VAL A 184 -7.17 5.93 5.21
N LYS A 185 -8.46 5.89 5.55
CA LYS A 185 -9.52 6.43 4.70
C LYS A 185 -9.34 7.92 4.41
N LEU A 186 -8.88 8.70 5.40
CA LEU A 186 -8.57 10.11 5.22
C LEU A 186 -7.41 10.29 4.23
N VAL A 187 -6.32 9.54 4.36
CA VAL A 187 -5.20 9.60 3.42
C VAL A 187 -5.63 9.20 2.00
N ILE A 188 -6.42 8.13 1.85
CA ILE A 188 -6.96 7.67 0.56
C ILE A 188 -7.86 8.74 -0.08
N ARG A 189 -8.54 9.59 0.72
CA ARG A 189 -9.35 10.69 0.17
C ARG A 189 -8.53 11.70 -0.64
N PHE A 190 -7.25 11.87 -0.31
CA PHE A 190 -6.32 12.73 -1.04
C PHE A 190 -5.69 12.05 -2.27
N ALA A 191 -6.00 10.77 -2.54
CA ALA A 191 -5.44 10.02 -3.66
C ALA A 191 -5.59 10.69 -5.04
N PRO A 192 -6.72 11.34 -5.40
CA PRO A 192 -6.83 12.00 -6.70
C PRO A 192 -5.76 13.08 -6.93
N ILE A 193 -5.43 13.83 -5.87
CA ILE A 193 -4.43 14.90 -5.90
C ILE A 193 -3.02 14.30 -5.90
N GLY A 194 -2.80 13.28 -5.07
CA GLY A 194 -1.51 12.58 -5.00
C GLY A 194 -1.16 11.87 -6.31
N ILE A 195 -2.11 11.17 -6.92
CA ILE A 195 -1.91 10.44 -8.18
C ILE A 195 -1.68 11.42 -9.34
N PHE A 196 -2.39 12.56 -9.37
CA PHE A 196 -2.10 13.64 -10.30
C PHE A 196 -0.64 14.11 -10.21
N GLY A 197 -0.16 14.43 -9.00
CA GLY A 197 1.22 14.89 -8.78
C GLY A 197 2.26 13.82 -9.09
N LEU A 198 1.98 12.56 -8.71
CA LEU A 198 2.89 11.44 -8.99
C LEU A 198 3.02 11.22 -10.50
N VAL A 199 1.90 11.04 -11.21
CA VAL A 199 1.93 10.70 -12.64
C VAL A 199 2.52 11.83 -13.47
N SER A 200 2.14 13.08 -13.19
CA SER A 200 2.68 14.25 -13.89
C SER A 200 4.20 14.32 -13.76
N SER A 201 4.73 14.21 -12.54
CA SER A 201 6.17 14.26 -12.29
C SER A 201 6.93 13.07 -12.90
N THR A 202 6.39 11.85 -12.83
CA THR A 202 7.05 10.67 -13.41
C THR A 202 7.11 10.69 -14.93
N LEU A 203 6.19 11.39 -15.59
CA LEU A 203 6.19 11.55 -17.05
C LEU A 203 7.00 12.76 -17.51
N ALA A 204 7.24 13.72 -16.62
CA ALA A 204 8.07 14.88 -16.90
C ALA A 204 9.57 14.58 -16.70
N ASP A 205 9.89 13.72 -15.74
CA ASP A 205 11.25 13.20 -15.53
C ASP A 205 11.66 12.35 -16.74
N ASP A 206 12.73 12.74 -17.43
CA ASP A 206 13.25 12.12 -18.68
C ASP A 206 13.83 10.69 -18.47
N ARG A 207 13.45 10.00 -17.40
CA ARG A 207 13.81 8.61 -17.10
C ARG A 207 12.92 7.57 -17.82
N PHE A 208 12.21 8.01 -18.85
CA PHE A 208 11.55 7.18 -19.86
C PHE A 208 12.08 7.50 -21.26
#